data_AF-A0A5C9EDE8-F1
#
_entry.id   AF-A0A5C9EDE8-F1
#
_cell.length_a   1.000
_cell.length_b   1.000
_cell.length_c   1.000
_cell.angle_alpha   90.00
_cell.angle_beta   90.00
_cell.angle_gamma   90.00
#
_symmetry.space_group_name_H-M   'P 1'
#
loop_
_entity.id
_entity.type
_entity.pdbx_description
1 polymer ?
#
loop_
_entity_poly.entity_id
_entity_poly.type
_entity_poly.pdbx_seq_one_letter_code
_entity_poly.pdbx_strand_id
1 'polypeptide(L)'
;MKTRTGNINKLISQINKLLKEADFKTFVFKTPSCNYCYDLIVKKNNIVFIVKIIPNIDNLTDSLTEGIKSLSQLLNSKPLLIGIKNRYQNLEENTIYIRNDLPIISFKTLKDILKKNLYPYILARRGGGVIFLNGERMKSLRKEKRLSRKDLSEEIGVTKRTICSYESERMRPSSETAEKIIDVLDDVSQEIFKKIDIFDWKIKFSFGEEHTFEKSELSSFENHLRMLINDIGITSLWYKKGLAPFELSILSRDYGKEKIENFYPLFSNLSEKEKRLKDLNLQALKHFTKFFHKNALFIVNNEFKIPRSILKDRIPIIKVRDLEKIDDEEEFIQFIKTGTT
;
A
#
# COMPACT_ATOMS: atom_id res chain seq x y z
N MET A 1 11.14 -2.04 -25.04
CA MET A 1 10.26 -1.28 -24.11
C MET A 1 8.77 -1.40 -24.45
N LYS A 2 8.32 -1.21 -25.71
CA LYS A 2 6.89 -1.29 -26.11
C LYS A 2 6.18 -2.61 -25.76
N THR A 3 6.87 -3.75 -25.80
CA THR A 3 6.30 -5.08 -25.48
C THR A 3 6.11 -5.34 -23.97
N ARG A 4 6.97 -4.80 -23.09
CA ARG A 4 6.83 -4.94 -21.62
C ARG A 4 5.66 -4.13 -21.06
N THR A 5 5.49 -2.89 -21.52
CA THR A 5 4.39 -2.01 -21.08
C THR A 5 3.03 -2.55 -21.54
N GLY A 6 2.96 -3.13 -22.75
CA GLY A 6 1.73 -3.76 -23.26
C GLY A 6 1.25 -4.93 -22.40
N ASN A 7 2.18 -5.72 -21.83
CA ASN A 7 1.84 -6.86 -20.99
C ASN A 7 1.30 -6.42 -19.61
N ILE A 8 1.89 -5.38 -19.01
CA ILE A 8 1.41 -4.84 -17.72
C ILE A 8 0.02 -4.21 -17.87
N ASN A 9 -0.22 -3.43 -18.93
CA ASN A 9 -1.55 -2.85 -19.17
C ASN A 9 -2.63 -3.92 -19.39
N LYS A 10 -2.29 -5.02 -20.08
CA LYS A 10 -3.17 -6.18 -20.22
C LYS A 10 -3.49 -6.80 -18.85
N LEU A 11 -2.47 -6.98 -18.00
CA LEU A 11 -2.65 -7.51 -16.65
C LEU A 11 -3.51 -6.59 -15.78
N ILE A 12 -3.28 -5.28 -15.81
CA ILE A 12 -4.14 -4.28 -15.12
C ILE A 12 -5.60 -4.43 -15.57
N SER A 13 -5.84 -4.58 -16.87
CA SER A 13 -7.20 -4.79 -17.39
C SER A 13 -7.83 -6.09 -16.91
N GLN A 14 -7.04 -7.17 -16.80
CA GLN A 14 -7.51 -8.46 -16.29
C GLN A 14 -7.84 -8.39 -14.80
N ILE A 15 -6.97 -7.76 -13.99
CA ILE A 15 -7.19 -7.52 -12.56
C ILE A 15 -8.43 -6.65 -12.36
N ASN A 16 -8.58 -5.57 -13.12
CA ASN A 16 -9.74 -4.69 -13.07
C ASN A 16 -11.04 -5.45 -13.37
N LYS A 17 -11.06 -6.29 -14.41
CA LYS A 17 -12.22 -7.14 -14.74
C LYS A 17 -12.53 -8.12 -13.60
N LEU A 18 -11.53 -8.81 -13.09
CA LEU A 18 -11.67 -9.76 -11.98
C LEU A 18 -12.24 -9.11 -10.72
N LEU A 19 -11.75 -7.93 -10.36
CA LEU A 19 -12.21 -7.19 -9.18
C LEU A 19 -13.65 -6.70 -9.37
N LYS A 20 -14.04 -6.22 -10.57
CA LYS A 20 -15.43 -5.89 -10.88
C LYS A 20 -16.38 -7.09 -10.79
N GLU A 21 -15.95 -8.25 -11.30
CA GLU A 21 -16.72 -9.51 -11.18
C GLU A 21 -16.91 -9.95 -9.72
N ALA A 22 -16.05 -9.49 -8.81
CA ALA A 22 -16.13 -9.75 -7.37
C ALA A 22 -16.75 -8.57 -6.58
N ASP A 23 -17.55 -7.74 -7.25
CA ASP A 23 -18.30 -6.58 -6.72
C ASP A 23 -17.46 -5.43 -6.16
N PHE A 24 -16.20 -5.30 -6.59
CA PHE A 24 -15.42 -4.11 -6.28
C PHE A 24 -15.78 -2.95 -7.20
N LYS A 25 -15.98 -1.76 -6.63
CA LYS A 25 -15.99 -0.51 -7.39
C LYS A 25 -14.55 -0.13 -7.73
N THR A 26 -14.24 0.00 -9.01
CA THR A 26 -12.86 0.22 -9.48
C THR A 26 -12.67 1.61 -10.07
N PHE A 27 -11.57 2.26 -9.75
CA PHE A 27 -11.17 3.57 -10.25
C PHE A 27 -9.77 3.44 -10.85
N VAL A 28 -9.68 3.69 -12.16
CA VAL A 28 -8.45 3.52 -12.93
C VAL A 28 -7.91 4.88 -13.33
N PHE A 29 -6.69 5.19 -12.92
CA PHE A 29 -6.00 6.40 -13.32
C PHE A 29 -5.14 6.08 -14.54
N LYS A 30 -5.62 6.45 -15.73
CA LYS A 30 -4.86 6.25 -16.98
C LYS A 30 -3.87 7.39 -17.17
N THR A 31 -2.69 7.27 -16.59
CA THR A 31 -1.59 8.23 -16.82
C THR A 31 -0.39 7.51 -17.45
N PRO A 32 -0.09 7.71 -18.75
CA PRO A 32 0.89 6.93 -19.51
C PRO A 32 2.34 6.97 -18.99
N SER A 33 2.68 7.88 -18.08
CA SER A 33 4.06 8.23 -17.73
C SER A 33 4.34 8.30 -16.22
N CYS A 34 3.40 7.91 -15.37
CA CYS A 34 3.52 8.11 -13.92
C CYS A 34 3.73 6.80 -13.18
N ASN A 35 4.69 6.77 -12.25
CA ASN A 35 4.95 5.61 -11.40
C ASN A 35 4.21 5.76 -10.08
N TYR A 36 2.90 5.97 -10.12
CA TYR A 36 2.11 6.18 -8.91
C TYR A 36 2.21 4.98 -7.96
N CYS A 37 2.03 5.22 -6.66
CA CYS A 37 1.92 4.19 -5.63
C CYS A 37 0.75 3.22 -5.84
N TYR A 38 -0.13 3.51 -6.80
CA TYR A 38 -1.25 2.68 -7.21
C TYR A 38 -1.36 2.64 -8.74
N ASP A 39 -1.84 1.52 -9.27
CA ASP A 39 -2.30 1.41 -10.67
C ASP A 39 -3.84 1.36 -10.73
N LEU A 40 -4.48 0.83 -9.68
CA LEU A 40 -5.93 0.84 -9.50
C LEU A 40 -6.25 1.23 -8.05
N ILE A 41 -7.36 1.92 -7.87
CA ILE A 41 -7.97 2.09 -6.56
C ILE A 41 -9.30 1.38 -6.58
N VAL A 42 -9.53 0.49 -5.62
CA VAL A 42 -10.76 -0.31 -5.57
C VAL A 42 -11.43 -0.19 -4.22
N LYS A 43 -12.76 -0.21 -4.21
CA LYS A 43 -13.56 -0.14 -2.98
C LYS A 43 -14.52 -1.30 -2.94
N LYS A 44 -14.55 -2.00 -1.80
CA LYS A 44 -15.55 -3.02 -1.48
C LYS A 44 -16.11 -2.70 -0.10
N ASN A 45 -17.42 -2.52 -0.02
CA ASN A 45 -18.10 -2.02 1.17
C ASN A 45 -17.48 -0.68 1.62
N ASN A 46 -17.02 -0.60 2.87
CA ASN A 46 -16.34 0.58 3.42
C ASN A 46 -14.81 0.50 3.38
N ILE A 47 -14.24 -0.55 2.79
CA ILE A 47 -12.79 -0.75 2.71
C ILE A 47 -12.30 -0.31 1.33
N VAL A 48 -11.29 0.55 1.32
CA VAL A 48 -10.57 0.94 0.10
C VAL A 48 -9.26 0.18 0.02
N PHE A 49 -8.90 -0.25 -1.18
CA PHE A 49 -7.63 -0.88 -1.48
C PHE A 49 -6.86 -0.09 -2.54
N ILE A 50 -5.58 0.13 -2.26
CA ILE A 50 -4.60 0.63 -3.24
C ILE A 50 -3.97 -0.58 -3.91
N VAL A 51 -4.26 -0.79 -5.19
CA VAL A 51 -3.72 -1.91 -5.95
C VAL A 51 -2.51 -1.47 -6.75
N LYS A 52 -1.38 -2.12 -6.56
CA LYS A 52 -0.16 -1.87 -7.33
C LYS A 52 0.40 -3.16 -7.92
N ILE A 53 0.69 -3.14 -9.21
CA ILE A 53 1.34 -4.23 -9.93
C ILE A 53 2.85 -3.98 -9.90
N ILE A 54 3.60 -4.97 -9.42
CA ILE A 54 5.06 -4.92 -9.28
C ILE A 54 5.67 -6.00 -10.20
N PRO A 55 6.25 -5.62 -11.35
CA PRO A 55 6.76 -6.60 -12.31
C PRO A 55 7.86 -7.50 -11.74
N ASN A 56 8.77 -6.93 -10.95
CA ASN A 56 9.75 -7.69 -10.17
C ASN A 56 9.70 -7.24 -8.72
N ILE A 57 9.29 -8.12 -7.81
CA ILE A 57 9.13 -7.78 -6.39
C ILE A 57 10.46 -7.42 -5.70
N ASP A 58 11.59 -7.87 -6.24
CA ASP A 58 12.91 -7.54 -5.71
C ASP A 58 13.39 -6.13 -6.16
N ASN A 59 12.69 -5.50 -7.10
CA ASN A 59 12.93 -4.11 -7.52
C ASN A 59 12.06 -3.10 -6.74
N LEU A 60 11.36 -3.55 -5.69
CA LEU A 60 10.59 -2.64 -4.85
C LEU A 60 11.54 -1.69 -4.12
N THR A 61 11.42 -0.39 -4.38
CA THR A 61 12.25 0.65 -3.77
C THR A 61 11.65 1.10 -2.45
N ASP A 62 12.49 1.61 -1.54
CA ASP A 62 12.03 2.15 -0.26
C ASP A 62 11.11 3.36 -0.47
N SER A 63 11.45 4.23 -1.43
CA SER A 63 10.60 5.35 -1.86
C SER A 63 9.19 4.93 -2.28
N LEU A 64 9.04 3.87 -3.08
CA LEU A 64 7.72 3.36 -3.47
C LEU A 64 7.01 2.68 -2.29
N THR A 65 7.77 1.96 -1.46
CA THR A 65 7.26 1.29 -0.25
C THR A 65 6.67 2.30 0.72
N GLU A 66 7.43 3.32 1.09
CA GLU A 66 7.01 4.37 2.02
C GLU A 66 5.88 5.21 1.42
N GLY A 67 5.93 5.50 0.12
CA GLY A 67 4.81 6.14 -0.58
C GLY A 67 3.51 5.31 -0.49
N ILE A 68 3.58 3.99 -0.68
CA ILE A 68 2.42 3.10 -0.53
C ILE A 68 1.93 3.08 0.91
N LYS A 69 2.83 2.95 1.89
CA LYS A 69 2.47 2.93 3.32
C LYS A 69 1.81 4.23 3.76
N SER A 70 2.46 5.35 3.47
CA SER A 70 1.97 6.71 3.74
C SER A 70 0.59 6.92 3.12
N LEU A 71 0.44 6.63 1.83
CA LEU A 71 -0.83 6.82 1.13
C LEU A 71 -1.93 5.88 1.66
N SER A 72 -1.56 4.65 2.02
CA SER A 72 -2.49 3.69 2.62
C SER A 72 -3.07 4.24 3.92
N GLN A 73 -2.22 4.78 4.81
CA GLN A 73 -2.69 5.37 6.06
C GLN A 73 -3.50 6.66 5.85
N LEU A 74 -3.02 7.59 5.00
CA LEU A 74 -3.73 8.86 4.75
C LEU A 74 -5.16 8.65 4.24
N LEU A 75 -5.36 7.59 3.46
CA LEU A 75 -6.64 7.29 2.84
C LEU A 75 -7.44 6.22 3.58
N ASN A 76 -6.97 5.79 4.75
CA ASN A 76 -7.52 4.65 5.51
C ASN A 76 -7.80 3.44 4.60
N SER A 77 -6.81 3.09 3.79
CA SER A 77 -6.88 2.04 2.77
C SER A 77 -5.84 0.96 3.02
N LYS A 78 -6.07 -0.23 2.46
CA LYS A 78 -5.15 -1.36 2.55
C LYS A 78 -4.43 -1.57 1.22
N PRO A 79 -3.11 -1.74 1.17
CA PRO A 79 -2.44 -2.04 -0.09
C PRO A 79 -2.70 -3.49 -0.49
N LEU A 80 -2.98 -3.68 -1.78
CA LEU A 80 -3.12 -4.98 -2.43
C LEU A 80 -2.08 -5.07 -3.54
N LEU A 81 -0.94 -5.66 -3.23
CA LEU A 81 0.19 -5.69 -4.14
C LEU A 81 0.21 -6.98 -4.95
N ILE A 82 0.30 -6.84 -6.26
CA ILE A 82 0.30 -7.96 -7.20
C ILE A 82 1.67 -8.05 -7.87
N GLY A 83 2.40 -9.12 -7.60
CA GLY A 83 3.70 -9.39 -8.20
C GLY A 83 3.59 -10.33 -9.40
N ILE A 84 4.53 -10.21 -10.34
CA ILE A 84 4.65 -11.16 -11.47
C ILE A 84 5.77 -12.16 -11.18
N LYS A 85 6.96 -11.67 -10.84
CA LYS A 85 8.14 -12.49 -10.59
C LYS A 85 9.06 -11.90 -9.53
N ASN A 86 10.03 -12.70 -9.12
CA ASN A 86 11.23 -12.26 -8.41
C ASN A 86 12.44 -12.32 -9.37
N ARG A 87 13.67 -12.20 -8.84
CA ARG A 87 14.90 -12.30 -9.64
C ARG A 87 15.06 -13.64 -10.38
N TYR A 88 14.54 -14.72 -9.83
CA TYR A 88 14.81 -16.10 -10.26
C TYR A 88 13.66 -16.73 -11.05
N GLN A 89 12.42 -16.48 -10.64
CA GLN A 89 11.24 -17.17 -11.14
C GLN A 89 9.97 -16.33 -11.01
N ASN A 90 8.89 -16.79 -11.66
CA ASN A 90 7.55 -16.27 -11.44
C ASN A 90 7.10 -16.53 -9.99
N LEU A 91 6.22 -15.68 -9.48
CA LEU A 91 5.68 -15.88 -8.13
C LEU A 91 4.78 -17.10 -8.11
N GLU A 92 4.99 -17.93 -7.09
CA GLU A 92 4.21 -19.14 -6.86
C GLU A 92 2.78 -18.81 -6.41
N GLU A 93 1.89 -19.75 -6.66
CA GLU A 93 0.50 -19.73 -6.20
C GLU A 93 0.45 -20.04 -4.69
N ASN A 94 -0.64 -19.67 -4.01
CA ASN A 94 -0.84 -19.91 -2.57
C ASN A 94 0.25 -19.32 -1.64
N THR A 95 1.11 -18.44 -2.17
CA THR A 95 2.21 -17.81 -1.46
C THR A 95 2.02 -16.30 -1.34
N ILE A 96 2.24 -15.78 -0.13
CA ILE A 96 2.40 -14.36 0.16
C ILE A 96 3.89 -14.06 0.26
N TYR A 97 4.41 -13.20 -0.62
CA TYR A 97 5.78 -12.72 -0.57
C TYR A 97 5.84 -11.43 0.24
N ILE A 98 6.69 -11.38 1.26
CA ILE A 98 6.95 -10.16 2.03
C ILE A 98 8.19 -9.47 1.49
N ARG A 99 8.05 -8.19 1.13
CA ARG A 99 9.16 -7.28 0.78
C ARG A 99 8.92 -5.94 1.46
N ASN A 100 9.91 -5.44 2.18
CA ASN A 100 9.82 -4.18 2.95
C ASN A 100 8.52 -4.10 3.80
N ASP A 101 8.17 -5.21 4.45
CA ASP A 101 6.95 -5.42 5.24
C ASP A 101 5.61 -5.33 4.50
N LEU A 102 5.63 -5.20 3.18
CA LEU A 102 4.43 -5.22 2.35
C LEU A 102 4.15 -6.63 1.83
N PRO A 103 2.90 -7.11 1.93
CA PRO A 103 2.53 -8.41 1.41
C PRO A 103 2.19 -8.33 -0.09
N ILE A 104 2.75 -9.25 -0.85
CA ILE A 104 2.63 -9.31 -2.31
C ILE A 104 2.18 -10.71 -2.72
N ILE A 105 1.16 -10.80 -3.55
CA ILE A 105 0.64 -12.08 -4.07
C ILE A 105 0.71 -12.10 -5.61
N SER A 106 0.61 -13.28 -6.21
CA SER A 106 0.46 -13.39 -7.67
C SER A 106 -0.97 -13.06 -8.10
N PHE A 107 -1.17 -12.71 -9.38
CA PHE A 107 -2.50 -12.51 -9.96
C PHE A 107 -3.37 -13.78 -9.83
N LYS A 108 -2.74 -14.94 -9.95
CA LYS A 108 -3.39 -16.23 -9.87
C LYS A 108 -3.90 -16.51 -8.45
N THR A 109 -3.09 -16.23 -7.42
CA THR A 109 -3.55 -16.27 -6.02
C THR A 109 -4.73 -15.33 -5.78
N LEU A 110 -4.69 -14.09 -6.29
CA LEU A 110 -5.84 -13.18 -6.19
C LEU A 110 -7.11 -13.77 -6.84
N LYS A 111 -6.97 -14.38 -8.03
CA LYS A 111 -8.08 -15.02 -8.74
C LYS A 111 -8.67 -16.19 -7.96
N ASP A 112 -7.82 -17.04 -7.37
CA ASP A 112 -8.29 -18.19 -6.60
C ASP A 112 -8.96 -17.76 -5.29
N ILE A 113 -8.48 -16.70 -4.63
CA ILE A 113 -9.18 -16.09 -3.48
C ILE A 113 -10.58 -15.62 -3.92
N LEU A 114 -10.66 -14.77 -4.94
CA LEU A 114 -11.93 -14.12 -5.31
C LEU A 114 -12.96 -15.07 -5.95
N LYS A 115 -12.52 -16.09 -6.70
CA LYS A 115 -13.44 -16.99 -7.42
C LYS A 115 -13.72 -18.30 -6.69
N LYS A 116 -12.78 -18.78 -5.88
CA LYS A 116 -12.84 -20.12 -5.27
C LYS A 116 -12.76 -20.10 -3.75
N ASN A 117 -12.58 -18.92 -3.14
CA ASN A 117 -12.38 -18.80 -1.70
C ASN A 117 -11.16 -19.60 -1.19
N LEU A 118 -10.13 -19.74 -2.05
CA LEU A 118 -8.87 -20.42 -1.74
C LEU A 118 -7.82 -19.39 -1.36
N TYR A 119 -7.42 -19.40 -0.10
CA TYR A 119 -6.48 -18.45 0.47
C TYR A 119 -5.06 -19.05 0.56
N PRO A 120 -4.03 -18.21 0.42
CA PRO A 120 -2.65 -18.65 0.59
C PRO A 120 -2.38 -19.12 2.02
N TYR A 121 -1.42 -20.02 2.16
CA TYR A 121 -0.95 -20.57 3.44
C TYR A 121 0.57 -20.54 3.56
N ILE A 122 1.28 -20.14 2.49
CA ILE A 122 2.74 -19.98 2.49
C ILE A 122 3.08 -18.50 2.64
N LEU A 123 4.07 -18.19 3.48
CA LEU A 123 4.65 -16.86 3.62
C LEU A 123 6.14 -16.91 3.28
N ALA A 124 6.53 -16.24 2.20
CA ALA A 124 7.90 -16.22 1.69
C ALA A 124 8.63 -14.90 2.00
N ARG A 125 9.81 -15.02 2.60
CA ARG A 125 10.77 -13.92 2.82
C ARG A 125 12.06 -14.18 2.05
N ARG A 126 13.03 -13.26 2.12
CA ARG A 126 14.41 -13.55 1.68
C ARG A 126 14.95 -14.66 2.58
N GLY A 127 15.27 -15.82 2.01
CA GLY A 127 15.74 -17.01 2.75
C GLY A 127 14.76 -18.18 2.83
N GLY A 128 13.56 -18.07 2.24
CA GLY A 128 12.65 -19.21 2.08
C GLY A 128 11.19 -18.93 2.49
N GLY A 129 10.34 -19.92 2.23
CA GLY A 129 8.93 -19.94 2.61
C GLY A 129 8.71 -20.68 3.92
N VAL A 130 7.80 -20.16 4.75
CA VAL A 130 7.24 -20.89 5.89
C VAL A 130 5.76 -21.13 5.68
N ILE A 131 5.26 -22.26 6.15
CA ILE A 131 3.85 -22.63 6.04
C ILE A 131 3.11 -22.34 7.34
N PHE A 132 1.92 -21.78 7.22
CA PHE A 132 1.01 -21.60 8.34
C PHE A 132 0.19 -22.87 8.52
N LEU A 133 0.33 -23.51 9.67
CA LEU A 133 -0.44 -24.69 10.05
C LEU A 133 -1.51 -24.35 11.09
N ASN A 134 -2.61 -25.08 11.06
CA ASN A 134 -3.58 -25.18 12.14
C ASN A 134 -3.04 -26.22 13.13
N GLY A 135 -2.47 -25.72 14.23
CA GLY A 135 -1.77 -26.57 15.19
C GLY A 135 -2.68 -27.58 15.89
N GLU A 136 -3.93 -27.20 16.17
CA GLU A 136 -4.92 -28.12 16.77
C GLU A 136 -5.38 -29.18 15.77
N ARG A 137 -5.57 -28.84 14.48
CA ARG A 137 -5.89 -29.86 13.45
C ARG A 137 -4.76 -30.87 13.28
N MET A 138 -3.52 -30.39 13.20
CA MET A 138 -2.33 -31.25 13.14
C MET A 138 -2.26 -32.21 14.32
N LYS A 139 -2.50 -31.70 15.54
CA LYS A 139 -2.52 -32.50 16.77
C LYS A 139 -3.64 -33.54 16.79
N SER A 140 -4.82 -33.21 16.27
CA SER A 140 -5.94 -34.14 16.14
C SER A 140 -5.60 -35.27 15.18
N LEU A 141 -5.14 -34.97 13.96
CA LEU A 141 -4.73 -35.97 12.97
C LEU A 141 -3.63 -36.89 13.49
N ARG A 142 -2.62 -36.33 14.17
CA ARG A 142 -1.57 -37.14 14.82
C ARG A 142 -2.15 -38.11 15.84
N LYS A 143 -3.13 -37.69 16.65
CA LYS A 143 -3.79 -38.54 17.65
C LYS A 143 -4.71 -39.59 17.00
N GLU A 144 -5.42 -39.23 15.94
CA GLU A 144 -6.25 -40.15 15.15
C GLU A 144 -5.39 -41.30 14.58
N LYS A 145 -4.18 -40.96 14.11
CA LYS A 145 -3.13 -41.89 13.71
C LYS A 145 -2.42 -42.63 14.85
N ARG A 146 -2.78 -42.34 16.11
CA ARG A 146 -2.16 -42.89 17.34
C ARG A 146 -0.65 -42.65 17.46
N LEU A 147 -0.14 -41.60 16.82
CA LEU A 147 1.27 -41.24 16.89
C LEU A 147 1.55 -40.37 18.11
N SER A 148 2.64 -40.63 18.81
CA SER A 148 3.20 -39.70 19.79
C SER A 148 3.89 -38.52 19.09
N ARG A 149 4.17 -37.44 19.82
CA ARG A 149 5.00 -36.34 19.28
C ARG A 149 6.43 -36.79 18.98
N LYS A 150 6.91 -37.85 19.64
CA LYS A 150 8.25 -38.41 19.40
C LYS A 150 8.23 -39.16 18.06
N ASP A 151 7.23 -40.02 17.86
CA ASP A 151 7.07 -40.82 16.64
C ASP A 151 6.98 -39.92 15.41
N LEU A 152 6.10 -38.92 15.42
CA LEU A 152 6.01 -37.95 14.32
C LEU A 152 7.32 -37.18 14.11
N SER A 153 8.05 -36.86 15.19
CA SER A 153 9.31 -36.12 15.07
C SER A 153 10.42 -36.95 14.42
N GLU A 154 10.46 -38.26 14.69
CA GLU A 154 11.40 -39.20 14.10
C GLU A 154 11.12 -39.39 12.61
N GLU A 155 9.84 -39.55 12.23
CA GLU A 155 9.41 -39.70 10.83
C GLU A 155 9.76 -38.48 9.96
N ILE A 156 9.53 -37.25 10.46
CA ILE A 156 9.80 -36.04 9.65
C ILE A 156 11.21 -35.47 9.81
N GLY A 157 12.03 -36.06 10.69
CA GLY A 157 13.42 -35.65 10.93
C GLY A 157 13.57 -34.33 11.70
N VAL A 158 12.72 -34.08 12.70
CA VAL A 158 12.83 -32.90 13.59
C VAL A 158 12.80 -33.30 15.06
N THR A 159 12.92 -32.34 15.98
CA THR A 159 12.82 -32.65 17.42
C THR A 159 11.37 -32.75 17.88
N LYS A 160 11.09 -33.55 18.93
CA LYS A 160 9.79 -33.56 19.63
C LYS A 160 9.33 -32.15 20.06
N ARG A 161 10.28 -31.28 20.45
CA ARG A 161 10.01 -29.89 20.82
C ARG A 161 9.49 -29.10 19.61
N THR A 162 10.04 -29.33 18.43
CA THR A 162 9.59 -28.73 17.17
C THR A 162 8.15 -29.10 16.86
N ILE A 163 7.76 -30.38 16.96
CA ILE A 163 6.36 -30.81 16.80
C ILE A 163 5.44 -30.08 17.78
N CYS A 164 5.83 -30.01 19.06
CA CYS A 164 5.08 -29.27 20.08
C CYS A 164 4.91 -27.78 19.70
N SER A 165 5.95 -27.16 19.15
CA SER A 165 5.90 -25.76 18.68
C SER A 165 5.04 -25.56 17.44
N TYR A 166 4.98 -26.55 16.52
CA TYR A 166 4.06 -26.52 15.39
C TYR A 166 2.60 -26.66 15.83
N GLU A 167 2.30 -27.63 16.70
CA GLU A 167 0.94 -27.83 17.24
C GLU A 167 0.44 -26.65 18.08
N SER A 168 1.36 -25.86 18.65
CA SER A 168 1.03 -24.63 19.39
C SER A 168 1.19 -23.35 18.56
N GLU A 169 1.43 -23.49 17.25
CA GLU A 169 1.62 -22.41 16.27
C GLU A 169 2.72 -21.37 16.62
N ARG A 170 3.62 -21.71 17.57
CA ARG A 170 4.76 -20.86 17.95
C ARG A 170 5.90 -20.89 16.94
N MET A 171 5.97 -21.95 16.14
CA MET A 171 6.93 -22.12 15.07
C MET A 171 6.20 -22.54 13.80
N ARG A 172 6.77 -22.21 12.64
CA ARG A 172 6.24 -22.59 11.33
C ARG A 172 7.25 -23.46 10.58
N PRO A 173 6.82 -24.57 9.96
CA PRO A 173 7.70 -25.40 9.15
C PRO A 173 8.08 -24.72 7.82
N SER A 174 9.17 -25.20 7.20
CA SER A 174 9.44 -24.96 5.78
C SER A 174 8.43 -25.71 4.91
N SER A 175 8.39 -25.40 3.61
CA SER A 175 7.57 -26.16 2.65
C SER A 175 7.88 -27.67 2.67
N GLU A 176 9.17 -28.03 2.62
CA GLU A 176 9.61 -29.42 2.65
C GLU A 176 9.17 -30.16 3.93
N THR A 177 9.30 -29.52 5.10
CA THR A 177 8.87 -30.14 6.36
C THR A 177 7.35 -30.28 6.42
N ALA A 178 6.59 -29.33 5.86
CA ALA A 178 5.13 -29.43 5.85
C ALA A 178 4.62 -30.54 4.93
N GLU A 179 5.28 -30.77 3.79
CA GLU A 179 4.97 -31.90 2.90
C GLU A 179 5.15 -33.23 3.64
N LYS A 180 6.28 -33.42 4.34
CA LYS A 180 6.50 -34.60 5.19
C LYS A 180 5.43 -34.77 6.27
N ILE A 181 4.96 -33.67 6.87
CA ILE A 181 3.87 -33.72 7.86
C ILE A 181 2.57 -34.21 7.21
N ILE A 182 2.23 -33.74 6.02
CA ILE A 182 1.03 -34.18 5.30
C ILE A 182 1.10 -35.67 5.00
N ASP A 183 2.24 -36.12 4.49
CA ASP A 183 2.43 -37.52 4.09
C ASP A 183 2.31 -38.45 5.29
N VAL A 184 2.93 -38.13 6.43
CA VAL A 184 2.84 -38.98 7.63
C VAL A 184 1.42 -38.98 8.21
N LEU A 185 0.73 -37.84 8.17
CA LEU A 185 -0.61 -37.69 8.74
C LEU A 185 -1.75 -38.09 7.78
N ASP A 186 -1.46 -38.48 6.53
CA ASP A 186 -2.41 -38.72 5.43
C ASP A 186 -3.44 -37.59 5.24
N ASP A 187 -3.04 -36.33 5.41
CA ASP A 187 -3.97 -35.19 5.20
C ASP A 187 -4.10 -34.81 3.71
N VAL A 188 -4.72 -35.69 2.93
CA VAL A 188 -4.96 -35.49 1.49
C VAL A 188 -5.78 -34.21 1.23
N SER A 189 -6.67 -33.86 2.16
CA SER A 189 -7.51 -32.66 2.10
C SER A 189 -6.78 -31.35 2.41
N GLN A 190 -5.53 -31.41 2.90
CA GLN A 190 -4.71 -30.27 3.29
C GLN A 190 -5.41 -29.33 4.30
N GLU A 191 -6.25 -29.88 5.17
CA GLU A 191 -6.96 -29.14 6.19
C GLU A 191 -6.04 -28.61 7.30
N ILE A 192 -4.83 -29.16 7.42
CA ILE A 192 -3.81 -28.62 8.32
C ILE A 192 -3.35 -27.23 7.90
N PHE A 193 -3.52 -26.82 6.64
CA PHE A 193 -3.05 -25.52 6.19
C PHE A 193 -3.95 -24.40 6.69
N LYS A 194 -3.36 -23.48 7.45
CA LYS A 194 -4.04 -22.32 7.97
C LYS A 194 -4.05 -21.21 6.92
N LYS A 195 -5.26 -20.92 6.44
CA LYS A 195 -5.56 -19.85 5.48
C LYS A 195 -5.11 -18.49 6.03
N ILE A 196 -4.50 -17.70 5.17
CA ILE A 196 -4.07 -16.33 5.48
C ILE A 196 -4.91 -15.36 4.65
N ASP A 197 -5.74 -14.56 5.31
CA ASP A 197 -6.51 -13.51 4.64
C ASP A 197 -5.63 -12.29 4.35
N ILE A 198 -5.34 -12.08 3.07
CA ILE A 198 -4.57 -10.94 2.58
C ILE A 198 -5.33 -9.61 2.72
N PHE A 199 -6.66 -9.63 2.65
CA PHE A 199 -7.49 -8.42 2.74
C PHE A 199 -7.59 -7.91 4.18
N ASP A 200 -7.27 -8.75 5.17
CA ASP A 200 -7.14 -8.36 6.57
C ASP A 200 -5.70 -8.25 7.08
N TRP A 201 -4.74 -8.22 6.16
CA TRP A 201 -3.33 -8.08 6.55
C TRP A 201 -3.09 -6.76 7.29
N LYS A 202 -2.68 -6.86 8.56
CA LYS A 202 -2.36 -5.71 9.40
C LYS A 202 -0.95 -5.21 9.09
N ILE A 203 -0.88 -4.08 8.40
CA ILE A 203 0.39 -3.39 8.16
C ILE A 203 0.64 -2.48 9.35
N LYS A 204 1.84 -2.59 9.91
CA LYS A 204 2.30 -1.61 10.89
C LYS A 204 2.65 -0.34 10.13
N PHE A 205 1.90 0.71 10.38
CA PHE A 205 2.24 2.04 9.92
C PHE A 205 2.80 2.83 11.10
N SER A 206 3.92 3.51 10.91
CA SER A 206 4.51 4.41 11.91
C SER A 206 4.51 5.81 11.34
N PHE A 207 3.65 6.68 11.87
CA PHE A 207 3.78 8.12 11.70
C PHE A 207 4.69 8.63 12.82
N GLY A 208 5.67 9.48 12.49
CA GLY A 208 6.46 10.19 13.51
C GLY A 208 7.98 10.05 13.41
N GLU A 209 8.49 9.18 12.54
CA GLU A 209 9.85 9.34 12.02
C GLU A 209 9.74 10.00 10.65
N GLU A 210 10.68 10.87 10.27
CA GLU A 210 10.67 11.67 9.03
C GLU A 210 10.77 10.83 7.73
N HIS A 211 9.99 9.77 7.60
CA HIS A 211 10.01 8.85 6.47
C HIS A 211 9.02 9.28 5.40
N THR A 212 9.31 10.40 4.74
CA THR A 212 8.88 10.59 3.34
C THR A 212 9.92 11.41 2.59
N PHE A 213 11.10 10.82 2.41
CA PHE A 213 12.31 11.37 1.74
C PHE A 213 13.26 12.14 2.66
N GLU A 214 14.54 11.79 2.54
CA GLU A 214 15.63 12.54 3.16
C GLU A 214 15.56 14.01 2.74
N LYS A 215 15.98 14.91 3.65
CA LYS A 215 16.12 16.36 3.39
C LYS A 215 16.92 16.66 2.10
N SER A 216 17.77 15.72 1.69
CA SER A 216 18.59 15.74 0.47
C SER A 216 17.80 15.71 -0.86
N GLU A 217 16.54 15.25 -0.88
CA GLU A 217 15.73 15.19 -2.11
C GLU A 217 14.84 16.42 -2.37
N LEU A 218 14.79 17.39 -1.43
CA LEU A 218 13.99 18.61 -1.56
C LEU A 218 14.81 19.75 -2.18
N SER A 219 14.20 20.50 -3.10
CA SER A 219 14.75 21.76 -3.62
C SER A 219 14.78 22.85 -2.55
N SER A 220 15.43 23.98 -2.84
CA SER A 220 15.44 25.14 -1.93
C SER A 220 14.02 25.66 -1.64
N PHE A 221 13.18 25.75 -2.68
CA PHE A 221 11.78 26.14 -2.56
C PHE A 221 10.98 25.18 -1.66
N GLU A 222 11.13 23.88 -1.88
CA GLU A 222 10.39 22.87 -1.11
C GLU A 222 10.87 22.77 0.34
N ASN A 223 12.17 22.92 0.57
CA ASN A 223 12.71 23.00 1.93
C ASN A 223 12.22 24.24 2.67
N HIS A 224 12.17 25.39 2.00
CA HIS A 224 11.61 26.61 2.59
C HIS A 224 10.12 26.41 2.94
N LEU A 225 9.34 25.83 2.04
CA LEU A 225 7.94 25.51 2.31
C LEU A 225 7.76 24.50 3.46
N ARG A 226 8.62 23.47 3.54
CA ARG A 226 8.64 22.52 4.67
C ARG A 226 8.88 23.25 5.99
N MET A 227 9.83 24.20 6.02
CA MET A 227 10.10 24.98 7.23
C MET A 227 8.89 25.81 7.64
N LEU A 228 8.29 26.56 6.72
CA LEU A 228 7.08 27.34 6.99
C LEU A 228 5.94 26.46 7.54
N ILE A 229 5.66 25.32 6.91
CA ILE A 229 4.61 24.40 7.39
C ILE A 229 4.91 23.89 8.80
N ASN A 230 6.17 23.58 9.08
CA ASN A 230 6.60 23.12 10.40
C ASN A 230 6.49 24.21 11.46
N ASP A 231 6.80 25.46 11.11
CA ASP A 231 6.75 26.64 11.99
C ASP A 231 5.29 26.97 12.38
N ILE A 232 4.34 26.83 11.46
CA ILE A 232 2.89 26.91 11.71
C ILE A 232 2.40 25.82 12.68
N GLY A 233 3.23 24.81 12.97
CA GLY A 233 2.86 23.67 13.83
C GLY A 233 2.19 22.53 13.10
N ILE A 234 2.19 22.54 11.76
CA ILE A 234 1.59 21.51 10.90
C ILE A 234 2.70 20.56 10.39
N THR A 235 2.33 19.39 9.88
CA THR A 235 3.25 18.39 9.28
C THR A 235 3.02 18.26 7.79
N SER A 236 4.09 17.95 7.04
CA SER A 236 4.06 17.68 5.61
C SER A 236 4.65 16.32 5.26
N LEU A 237 4.03 15.62 4.30
CA LEU A 237 4.57 14.43 3.64
C LEU A 237 4.80 14.70 2.17
N TRP A 238 5.96 14.32 1.66
CA TRP A 238 6.41 14.71 0.33
C TRP A 238 6.40 13.52 -0.63
N TYR A 239 6.00 13.73 -1.89
CA TYR A 239 5.89 12.69 -2.92
C TYR A 239 6.73 13.07 -4.14
N LYS A 240 7.93 12.49 -4.23
CA LYS A 240 8.85 12.72 -5.36
C LYS A 240 8.62 11.74 -6.50
N LYS A 241 9.27 12.01 -7.63
CA LYS A 241 9.38 11.10 -8.79
C LYS A 241 8.02 10.65 -9.36
N GLY A 242 6.95 11.43 -9.12
CA GLY A 242 5.61 11.15 -9.64
C GLY A 242 4.97 9.91 -9.01
N LEU A 243 5.14 9.72 -7.69
CA LEU A 243 4.50 8.65 -6.92
C LEU A 243 3.02 8.90 -6.60
N ALA A 244 2.55 10.14 -6.74
CA ALA A 244 1.15 10.52 -6.55
C ALA A 244 0.76 11.62 -7.55
N PRO A 245 -0.54 11.89 -7.77
CA PRO A 245 -1.01 13.00 -8.59
C PRO A 245 -0.82 14.39 -7.92
N PHE A 246 -0.11 14.41 -6.79
CA PHE A 246 0.28 15.55 -5.98
C PHE A 246 1.73 15.36 -5.52
N GLU A 247 2.36 16.44 -5.06
CA GLU A 247 3.75 16.46 -4.60
C GLU A 247 3.85 16.55 -3.07
N LEU A 248 2.76 16.95 -2.41
CA LEU A 248 2.72 17.25 -0.99
C LEU A 248 1.37 16.83 -0.38
N SER A 249 1.41 16.24 0.81
CA SER A 249 0.26 16.10 1.70
C SER A 249 0.51 16.91 2.97
N ILE A 250 -0.45 17.72 3.39
CA ILE A 250 -0.39 18.53 4.62
C ILE A 250 -1.34 17.92 5.65
N LEU A 251 -0.89 17.85 6.90
CA LEU A 251 -1.53 17.11 8.00
C LEU A 251 -1.32 17.84 9.33
N SER A 252 -2.29 17.78 10.23
CA SER A 252 -2.03 18.11 11.64
C SER A 252 -0.98 17.17 12.26
N ARG A 253 -0.22 17.65 13.24
CA ARG A 253 0.66 16.79 14.06
C ARG A 253 -0.13 15.74 14.84
N ASP A 254 -1.39 16.03 15.12
CA ASP A 254 -2.34 15.17 15.84
C ASP A 254 -3.24 14.34 14.89
N TYR A 255 -2.82 14.15 13.64
CA TYR A 255 -3.59 13.42 12.63
C TYR A 255 -3.92 11.99 13.09
N GLY A 256 -5.21 11.62 13.03
CA GLY A 256 -5.75 10.37 13.56
C GLY A 256 -6.67 10.53 14.78
N LYS A 257 -6.84 11.75 15.32
CA LYS A 257 -7.91 12.10 16.27
C LYS A 257 -9.18 12.52 15.52
N GLU A 258 -10.35 12.00 15.91
CA GLU A 258 -11.64 12.10 15.18
C GLU A 258 -12.04 13.53 14.76
N LYS A 259 -11.74 14.57 15.57
CA LYS A 259 -12.16 15.96 15.27
C LYS A 259 -11.43 16.59 14.08
N ILE A 260 -10.24 16.10 13.70
CA ILE A 260 -9.32 16.77 12.78
C ILE A 260 -9.30 16.10 11.37
N GLU A 261 -9.82 14.87 11.26
CA GLU A 261 -9.82 14.07 10.02
C GLU A 261 -10.70 14.62 8.87
N ASN A 262 -11.60 15.56 9.15
CA ASN A 262 -12.49 16.12 8.11
C ASN A 262 -11.82 17.21 7.28
N PHE A 263 -10.82 17.91 7.84
CA PHE A 263 -10.07 18.93 7.11
C PHE A 263 -8.84 18.32 6.42
N TYR A 264 -8.12 17.45 7.14
CA TYR A 264 -6.92 16.76 6.65
C TYR A 264 -7.22 15.34 6.13
N PRO A 265 -6.33 14.75 5.32
CA PRO A 265 -5.20 15.36 4.63
C PRO A 265 -5.63 16.38 3.59
N LEU A 266 -4.77 17.37 3.38
CA LEU A 266 -4.82 18.26 2.22
C LEU A 266 -3.77 17.83 1.21
N PHE A 267 -4.17 17.61 -0.03
CA PHE A 267 -3.26 17.22 -1.11
C PHE A 267 -2.90 18.41 -1.99
N SER A 268 -1.61 18.65 -2.20
CA SER A 268 -1.10 19.81 -2.92
C SER A 268 -0.12 19.45 -4.03
N ASN A 269 -0.30 20.12 -5.17
CA ASN A 269 0.73 20.27 -6.20
C ASN A 269 1.47 21.59 -5.98
N LEU A 270 2.72 21.64 -6.43
CA LEU A 270 3.60 22.78 -6.27
C LEU A 270 3.94 23.41 -7.63
N SER A 271 4.19 24.71 -7.63
CA SER A 271 4.70 25.40 -8.81
C SER A 271 5.70 26.49 -8.45
N GLU A 272 6.98 26.20 -8.68
CA GLU A 272 8.10 27.12 -8.42
C GLU A 272 8.38 28.09 -9.58
N LYS A 273 8.19 27.63 -10.83
CA LYS A 273 8.44 28.38 -12.08
C LYS A 273 7.21 28.31 -12.99
N GLU A 274 7.17 29.06 -14.09
CA GLU A 274 6.18 28.92 -15.20
C GLU A 274 6.24 27.53 -15.92
N LYS A 275 6.67 26.47 -15.23
CA LYS A 275 6.32 25.11 -15.63
C LYS A 275 4.81 25.02 -15.56
N ARG A 276 4.17 24.95 -16.73
CA ARG A 276 2.76 24.62 -16.88
C ARG A 276 2.44 23.45 -15.94
N LEU A 277 1.59 23.70 -14.95
CA LEU A 277 0.90 22.63 -14.24
C LEU A 277 0.34 21.71 -15.33
N LYS A 278 0.78 20.46 -15.35
CA LYS A 278 0.33 19.52 -16.37
C LYS A 278 -1.16 19.33 -16.14
N ASP A 279 -2.01 19.75 -17.08
CA ASP A 279 -3.48 19.65 -16.97
C ASP A 279 -3.93 18.25 -16.53
N LEU A 280 -3.18 17.22 -16.95
CA LEU A 280 -3.34 15.81 -16.54
C LEU A 280 -3.17 15.56 -15.04
N ASN A 281 -2.17 16.17 -14.38
CA ASN A 281 -1.97 16.02 -12.93
C ASN A 281 -3.10 16.69 -12.15
N LEU A 282 -3.59 17.83 -12.64
CA LEU A 282 -4.66 18.55 -11.99
C LEU A 282 -6.00 17.82 -12.11
N GLN A 283 -6.30 17.25 -13.28
CA GLN A 283 -7.46 16.35 -13.43
C GLN A 283 -7.33 15.10 -12.56
N ALA A 284 -6.14 14.50 -12.49
CA ALA A 284 -5.88 13.34 -11.64
C ALA A 284 -6.08 13.67 -10.16
N LEU A 285 -5.56 14.81 -9.69
CA LEU A 285 -5.74 15.29 -8.32
C LEU A 285 -7.21 15.50 -7.98
N LYS A 286 -8.00 16.14 -8.86
CA LYS A 286 -9.45 16.31 -8.65
C LYS A 286 -10.19 14.99 -8.55
N HIS A 287 -9.93 14.06 -9.47
CA HIS A 287 -10.60 12.77 -9.46
C HIS A 287 -10.23 11.99 -8.20
N PHE A 288 -8.96 12.09 -7.78
CA PHE A 288 -8.47 11.51 -6.56
C PHE A 288 -9.18 12.09 -5.32
N THR A 289 -9.17 13.41 -5.13
CA THR A 289 -9.80 14.04 -3.97
C THR A 289 -11.31 13.86 -3.93
N LYS A 290 -11.98 13.93 -5.09
CA LYS A 290 -13.41 13.61 -5.20
C LYS A 290 -13.73 12.18 -4.80
N PHE A 291 -12.89 11.22 -5.21
CA PHE A 291 -13.10 9.80 -4.88
C PHE A 291 -12.92 9.53 -3.38
N PHE A 292 -11.93 10.15 -2.75
CA PHE A 292 -11.62 9.97 -1.33
C PHE A 292 -12.41 10.91 -0.40
N HIS A 293 -13.21 11.83 -0.96
CA HIS A 293 -13.88 12.90 -0.21
C HIS A 293 -12.88 13.70 0.64
N LYS A 294 -11.73 14.04 0.05
CA LYS A 294 -10.66 14.81 0.67
C LYS A 294 -10.49 16.17 -0.01
N ASN A 295 -9.74 17.05 0.63
CA ASN A 295 -9.51 18.41 0.15
C ASN A 295 -8.20 18.50 -0.64
N ALA A 296 -8.15 19.41 -1.60
CA ALA A 296 -6.94 19.75 -2.34
C ALA A 296 -6.68 21.25 -2.23
N LEU A 297 -5.42 21.64 -2.41
CA LEU A 297 -5.01 23.03 -2.59
C LEU A 297 -3.83 23.08 -3.57
N PHE A 298 -3.47 24.28 -4.04
CA PHE A 298 -2.25 24.52 -4.81
C PHE A 298 -1.38 25.52 -4.08
N ILE A 299 -0.10 25.18 -3.87
CA ILE A 299 0.88 26.13 -3.35
C ILE A 299 1.78 26.56 -4.50
N VAL A 300 1.80 27.86 -4.75
CA VAL A 300 2.56 28.45 -5.84
C VAL A 300 3.55 29.46 -5.32
N ASN A 301 4.67 29.60 -6.02
CA ASN A 301 5.61 30.68 -5.75
C ASN A 301 4.93 32.05 -5.99
N ASN A 302 5.44 33.08 -5.31
CA ASN A 302 4.85 34.43 -5.31
C ASN A 302 4.75 35.04 -6.71
N GLU A 303 5.72 34.73 -7.57
CA GLU A 303 5.82 35.19 -8.96
C GLU A 303 4.94 34.41 -9.94
N PHE A 304 4.34 33.30 -9.51
CA PHE A 304 3.53 32.46 -10.39
C PHE A 304 2.26 33.20 -10.84
N LYS A 305 2.08 33.28 -12.16
CA LYS A 305 0.86 33.83 -12.79
C LYS A 305 -0.17 32.73 -12.92
N ILE A 306 -1.28 32.84 -12.18
CA ILE A 306 -2.34 31.84 -12.16
C ILE A 306 -3.09 31.85 -13.51
N PRO A 307 -3.03 30.75 -14.30
CA PRO A 307 -3.79 30.65 -15.54
C PRO A 307 -5.29 30.60 -15.28
N ARG A 308 -6.09 31.29 -16.12
CA ARG A 308 -7.56 31.27 -16.02
C ARG A 308 -8.18 29.87 -16.14
N SER A 309 -7.48 28.91 -16.75
CA SER A 309 -7.92 27.51 -16.84
C SER A 309 -8.02 26.84 -15.47
N ILE A 310 -7.12 27.18 -14.54
CA ILE A 310 -7.06 26.59 -13.19
C ILE A 310 -8.10 27.22 -12.26
N LEU A 311 -8.45 28.48 -12.46
CA LEU A 311 -9.50 29.14 -11.66
C LEU A 311 -10.89 28.50 -11.82
N LYS A 312 -11.15 27.82 -12.95
CA LYS A 312 -12.42 27.09 -13.18
C LYS A 312 -12.59 25.90 -12.25
N ASP A 313 -11.51 25.48 -11.61
CA ASP A 313 -11.40 24.17 -11.00
C ASP A 313 -11.72 24.15 -9.51
N ARG A 314 -11.97 25.34 -8.93
CA ARG A 314 -12.37 25.57 -7.53
C ARG A 314 -11.47 24.91 -6.48
N ILE A 315 -10.21 24.65 -6.83
CA ILE A 315 -9.19 24.22 -5.86
C ILE A 315 -8.52 25.51 -5.35
N PRO A 316 -8.49 25.76 -4.04
CA PRO A 316 -7.82 26.92 -3.44
C PRO A 316 -6.37 27.03 -3.89
N ILE A 317 -5.93 28.24 -4.24
CA ILE A 317 -4.54 28.54 -4.62
C ILE A 317 -3.95 29.46 -3.56
N ILE A 318 -2.73 29.16 -3.11
CA ILE A 318 -2.06 29.87 -2.04
C ILE A 318 -0.68 30.26 -2.52
N LYS A 319 -0.31 31.52 -2.32
CA LYS A 319 1.07 31.95 -2.55
C LYS A 319 1.89 31.74 -1.28
N VAL A 320 3.17 31.45 -1.42
CA VAL A 320 4.06 31.24 -0.27
C VAL A 320 4.04 32.42 0.71
N ARG A 321 4.01 33.67 0.24
CA ARG A 321 3.90 34.88 1.08
C ARG A 321 2.64 34.94 1.94
N ASP A 322 1.59 34.22 1.57
CA ASP A 322 0.36 34.17 2.33
C ASP A 322 0.50 33.15 3.47
N LEU A 323 1.28 32.08 3.26
CA LEU A 323 1.66 31.13 4.32
C LEU A 323 2.63 31.74 5.33
N GLU A 324 3.52 32.65 4.91
CA GLU A 324 4.45 33.37 5.79
C GLU A 324 3.76 34.25 6.85
N LYS A 325 2.47 34.54 6.67
CA LYS A 325 1.67 35.37 7.59
C LYS A 325 0.83 34.56 8.57
N ILE A 326 0.85 33.25 8.45
CA ILE A 326 0.04 32.34 9.26
C ILE A 326 0.90 31.93 10.44
N ASP A 327 0.41 32.19 11.65
CA ASP A 327 1.16 31.93 12.89
C ASP A 327 0.93 30.50 13.39
N ASP A 328 -0.27 29.94 13.20
CA ASP A 328 -0.65 28.63 13.75
C ASP A 328 -1.63 27.81 12.88
N GLU A 329 -1.88 26.57 13.32
CA GLU A 329 -2.75 25.62 12.64
C GLU A 329 -4.22 26.09 12.56
N GLU A 330 -4.73 26.83 13.55
CA GLU A 330 -6.11 27.30 13.54
C GLU A 330 -6.29 28.40 12.48
N GLU A 331 -5.35 29.34 12.43
CA GLU A 331 -5.31 30.37 11.40
C GLU A 331 -5.16 29.76 10.01
N PHE A 332 -4.30 28.74 9.85
CA PHE A 332 -4.18 28.01 8.59
C PHE A 332 -5.53 27.42 8.15
N ILE A 333 -6.22 26.71 9.03
CA ILE A 333 -7.52 26.10 8.72
C ILE A 333 -8.54 27.17 8.33
N GLN A 334 -8.58 28.28 9.05
CA GLN A 334 -9.49 29.38 8.77
C GLN A 334 -9.19 30.02 7.42
N PHE A 335 -7.91 30.27 7.12
CA PHE A 335 -7.44 30.84 5.85
C PHE A 335 -7.85 29.98 4.65
N ILE A 336 -7.73 28.65 4.73
CA ILE A 336 -8.17 27.75 3.66
C ILE A 336 -9.70 27.75 3.50
N LYS A 337 -10.46 27.79 4.60
CA LYS A 337 -11.93 27.69 4.58
C LYS A 337 -12.61 28.96 4.08
N THR A 338 -12.06 30.14 4.37
CA THR A 338 -12.63 31.42 3.93
C THR A 338 -12.40 31.71 2.44
N GLY A 339 -11.58 30.89 1.78
CA GLY A 339 -11.43 30.83 0.33
C GLY A 339 -10.37 31.81 -0.18
N THR A 340 -9.30 31.25 -0.76
CA THR A 340 -8.42 32.00 -1.65
C THR A 340 -9.01 32.04 -3.07
N THR A 341 -9.05 33.23 -3.67
CA THR A 341 -9.51 33.52 -5.04
C THR A 341 -8.75 32.78 -6.13
#